data_AF-A0A7C6FJ84-F1
#
_entry.id   AF-A0A7C6FJ84-F1
#
_cell.length_a   1.000
_cell.length_b   1.000
_cell.length_c   1.000
_cell.angle_alpha   90.00
_cell.angle_beta   90.00
_cell.angle_gamma   90.00
#
_symmetry.space_group_name_H-M   'P 1'
#
loop_
_entity.id
_entity.type
_entity.pdbx_description
1 polymer ?
#
loop_
_entity_poly.entity_id
_entity_poly.type
_entity_poly.pdbx_seq_one_letter_code
_entity_poly.pdbx_strand_id
1 'polypeptide(L)'
;MMKKWTTTLLLSLLLLAVCLPLAQADGYSSAPPKEVVDHIQKNYAAYTLEDYVLIDGTPKGDYGFALVKKDASRVLLGYHLENGKMTYWLKNAGAVPQGAPTARFMRHWEGKLISEGNTKKAYTDNLGFTISRLEPDAEEYVLQRISYHWENGGFKLQTYMDREVYWCEAYVQENRVSFFDLGYGKDLGHVYGVIQRELRYVSFQALPKTYEAARKSLTLAPEIPAGELSANKIKFTGGQKFPVYSGPGTQYLRAANGKALVSTNAWIQVFGEENGWILIQYDLDSKHMRMGYIEAKALPKNAKVNSLALYNQAYELISPVTLTDDPLFSQSALASLPQGQQVRRLSGMGSWAYVETMVGNTPVRGFVPQSSLYMPPPAPTSTPPIPAGSLYNGSFGFAEYQGTVTISLSADQTRYDIRVYVREPAAWKAKQAGTDYLVGYQLYQNNQASALAQTAPDMGEFSVFMLSAPRAQGATTLGLVPIFSNSNAKVDETITIPLE
;
A
#
# COMPACT_ATOMS: atom_id res chain seq x y z
N MET A 1 21.99 80.16 -23.70
CA MET A 1 23.48 80.13 -23.63
C MET A 1 23.83 79.40 -22.33
N MET A 2 24.58 78.31 -22.21
CA MET A 2 25.55 77.58 -23.04
C MET A 2 25.50 76.08 -22.66
N LYS A 3 25.84 75.21 -23.62
CA LYS A 3 26.04 73.75 -23.48
C LYS A 3 27.39 73.41 -22.80
N LYS A 4 27.43 72.30 -22.04
CA LYS A 4 28.51 71.26 -21.98
C LYS A 4 27.85 69.97 -21.43
N TRP A 5 27.51 68.93 -22.19
CA TRP A 5 28.30 67.79 -22.73
C TRP A 5 29.06 66.93 -21.69
N THR A 6 28.45 65.76 -21.42
CA THR A 6 29.01 64.39 -21.25
C THR A 6 30.04 64.08 -20.17
N THR A 7 29.71 63.14 -19.25
CA THR A 7 30.31 61.79 -19.21
C THR A 7 29.53 60.84 -18.31
N THR A 8 29.17 59.69 -18.86
CA THR A 8 28.66 58.48 -18.18
C THR A 8 29.84 57.75 -17.53
N LEU A 9 29.71 57.30 -16.28
CA LEU A 9 30.41 56.09 -15.83
C LEU A 9 29.60 55.39 -14.72
N LEU A 10 29.03 54.24 -15.07
CA LEU A 10 28.57 53.23 -14.12
C LEU A 10 29.77 52.73 -13.32
N LEU A 11 29.66 52.70 -11.99
CA LEU A 11 30.50 51.85 -11.16
C LEU A 11 29.62 51.21 -10.06
N SER A 12 28.93 50.14 -10.44
CA SER A 12 28.32 49.19 -9.51
C SER A 12 29.45 48.31 -8.94
N LEU A 13 30.02 48.72 -7.80
CA LEU A 13 30.95 47.89 -7.04
C LEU A 13 30.19 46.74 -6.39
N LEU A 14 30.36 45.51 -6.92
CA LEU A 14 30.12 44.30 -6.15
C LEU A 14 31.15 44.24 -5.02
N LEU A 15 30.70 44.35 -3.77
CA LEU A 15 31.49 43.93 -2.61
C LEU A 15 31.58 42.39 -2.62
N LEU A 16 32.68 41.88 -3.17
CA LEU A 16 33.22 40.58 -2.78
C LEU A 16 33.80 40.75 -1.37
N ALA A 17 33.03 40.37 -0.35
CA ALA A 17 33.56 40.15 0.98
C ALA A 17 34.47 38.92 0.93
N VAL A 18 35.77 39.15 0.98
CA VAL A 18 36.80 38.13 1.14
C VAL A 18 36.67 37.58 2.56
N CYS A 19 36.13 36.36 2.71
CA CYS A 19 36.20 35.62 3.97
C CYS A 19 37.66 35.24 4.25
N LEU A 20 38.29 35.93 5.20
CA LEU A 20 39.50 35.45 5.87
C LEU A 20 39.09 34.60 7.09
N PRO A 21 39.73 33.46 7.36
CA PRO A 21 39.32 32.56 8.44
C PRO A 21 39.88 33.06 9.78
N LEU A 22 39.00 33.35 10.73
CA LEU A 22 39.36 33.56 12.13
C LEU A 22 38.76 32.41 12.96
N ALA A 23 39.68 31.65 13.56
CA ALA A 23 39.58 30.78 14.73
C ALA A 23 38.33 29.87 14.93
N GLN A 24 38.59 28.55 14.89
CA GLN A 24 37.82 27.43 15.46
C GLN A 24 36.33 27.69 15.78
N ALA A 25 35.47 27.42 14.80
CA ALA A 25 34.08 27.06 15.04
C ALA A 25 33.73 25.93 14.07
N ASP A 26 32.92 24.97 14.52
CA ASP A 26 32.53 23.70 13.84
C ASP A 26 31.74 23.86 12.51
N GLY A 27 31.94 24.94 11.77
CA GLY A 27 31.25 25.29 10.52
C GLY A 27 32.17 25.17 9.30
N TYR A 28 32.12 24.05 8.60
CA TYR A 28 32.65 23.95 7.24
C TYR A 28 31.67 24.59 6.23
N SER A 29 31.60 25.91 6.16
CA SER A 29 30.97 26.61 5.03
C SER A 29 31.89 26.50 3.82
N SER A 30 31.35 26.10 2.66
CA SER A 30 32.11 25.99 1.41
C SER A 30 31.87 27.22 0.54
N ALA A 31 32.86 27.62 -0.25
CA ALA A 31 32.61 28.62 -1.30
C ALA A 31 31.73 27.98 -2.40
N PRO A 32 30.61 28.62 -2.80
CA PRO A 32 29.77 28.09 -3.86
C PRO A 32 30.50 28.15 -5.22
N PRO A 33 30.51 27.07 -6.01
CA PRO A 33 31.03 27.10 -7.38
C PRO A 33 30.29 28.11 -8.27
N LYS A 34 30.95 28.57 -9.33
CA LYS A 34 30.41 29.60 -10.24
C LYS A 34 29.03 29.22 -10.79
N GLU A 35 28.84 27.97 -11.19
CA GLU A 35 27.59 27.47 -11.74
C GLU A 35 26.42 27.51 -10.74
N VAL A 36 26.70 27.33 -9.44
CA VAL A 36 25.70 27.47 -8.37
C VAL A 36 25.30 28.94 -8.23
N VAL A 37 26.28 29.84 -8.20
CA VAL A 37 26.05 31.30 -8.12
C VAL A 37 25.25 31.78 -9.32
N ASP A 38 25.67 31.42 -10.54
CA ASP A 38 25.01 31.80 -11.79
C ASP A 38 23.55 31.28 -11.83
N HIS A 39 23.31 30.04 -11.36
CA HIS A 39 21.96 29.49 -11.26
C HIS A 39 21.07 30.25 -10.27
N ILE A 40 21.59 30.59 -9.09
CA ILE A 40 20.85 31.36 -8.06
C ILE A 40 20.55 32.76 -8.56
N GLN A 41 21.52 33.48 -9.11
CA GLN A 41 21.32 34.82 -9.67
C GLN A 41 20.27 34.82 -10.77
N LYS A 42 20.28 33.81 -11.65
CA LYS A 42 19.32 33.71 -12.77
C LYS A 42 17.90 33.39 -12.31
N ASN A 43 17.73 32.46 -11.36
CA ASN A 43 16.40 31.89 -11.06
C ASN A 43 15.82 32.33 -9.71
N TYR A 44 16.65 32.89 -8.84
CA TYR A 44 16.32 33.29 -7.48
C TYR A 44 16.88 34.70 -7.17
N ALA A 45 16.87 35.60 -8.15
CA ALA A 45 17.43 36.96 -8.04
C ALA A 45 16.92 37.78 -6.84
N ALA A 46 15.70 37.51 -6.38
CA ALA A 46 15.09 38.14 -5.21
C ALA A 46 15.47 37.49 -3.87
N TYR A 47 16.31 36.45 -3.88
CA TYR A 47 16.79 35.74 -2.70
C TYR A 47 18.27 36.05 -2.45
N THR A 48 18.66 36.07 -1.19
CA THR A 48 20.05 36.12 -0.75
C THR A 48 20.55 34.71 -0.48
N LEU A 49 21.76 34.37 -0.92
CA LEU A 49 22.45 33.15 -0.50
C LEU A 49 22.90 33.32 0.95
N GLU A 50 22.34 32.54 1.87
CA GLU A 50 22.73 32.56 3.28
C GLU A 50 23.96 31.69 3.55
N ASP A 51 24.00 30.49 2.97
CA ASP A 51 25.12 29.55 3.18
C ASP A 51 25.19 28.49 2.08
N TYR A 52 26.34 27.83 1.95
CA TYR A 52 26.58 26.74 1.02
C TYR A 52 27.47 25.66 1.65
N VAL A 53 27.13 24.39 1.43
CA VAL A 53 27.92 23.24 1.87
C VAL A 53 28.14 22.24 0.73
N LEU A 54 29.38 21.75 0.62
CA LEU A 54 29.75 20.64 -0.26
C LEU A 54 29.81 19.35 0.56
N ILE A 55 29.16 18.30 0.05
CA ILE A 55 29.28 16.92 0.53
C ILE A 55 29.94 16.11 -0.57
N ASP A 56 31.24 15.89 -0.40
CA ASP A 56 32.06 15.08 -1.28
C ASP A 56 32.04 13.59 -0.88
N GLY A 57 32.39 12.72 -1.83
CA GLY A 57 32.70 11.32 -1.56
C GLY A 57 31.50 10.39 -1.37
N THR A 58 30.29 10.80 -1.74
CA THR A 58 29.15 9.87 -1.72
C THR A 58 29.28 8.82 -2.84
N PRO A 59 28.68 7.63 -2.69
CA PRO A 59 28.67 6.60 -3.74
C PRO A 59 28.04 7.02 -5.08
N LYS A 60 27.31 8.14 -5.14
CA LYS A 60 26.71 8.65 -6.38
C LYS A 60 27.40 9.91 -6.92
N GLY A 61 28.48 10.37 -6.29
CA GLY A 61 29.17 11.60 -6.65
C GLY A 61 28.94 12.71 -5.62
N ASP A 62 29.53 13.87 -5.88
CA ASP A 62 29.51 14.98 -4.93
C ASP A 62 28.20 15.77 -5.02
N TYR A 63 27.77 16.31 -3.90
CA TYR A 63 26.55 17.08 -3.78
C TYR A 63 26.83 18.46 -3.18
N GLY A 64 26.27 19.50 -3.79
CA GLY A 64 26.27 20.86 -3.25
C GLY A 64 24.90 21.22 -2.71
N PHE A 65 24.83 21.93 -1.59
CA PHE A 65 23.58 22.44 -1.03
C PHE A 65 23.70 23.93 -0.74
N ALA A 66 22.77 24.72 -1.26
CA ALA A 66 22.69 26.15 -1.03
C ALA A 66 21.42 26.48 -0.25
N LEU A 67 21.55 27.33 0.77
CA LEU A 67 20.43 27.89 1.49
C LEU A 67 20.16 29.30 0.96
N VAL A 68 18.99 29.52 0.37
CA VAL A 68 18.59 30.84 -0.13
C VAL A 68 17.40 31.38 0.66
N LYS A 69 17.40 32.67 0.94
CA LYS A 69 16.38 33.34 1.76
C LYS A 69 15.79 34.56 1.08
N LYS A 70 14.49 34.75 1.27
CA LYS A 70 13.75 35.97 0.98
C LYS A 70 12.82 36.25 2.15
N ASP A 71 13.02 37.38 2.82
CA ASP A 71 12.31 37.74 4.05
C ASP A 71 12.42 36.61 5.10
N ALA A 72 11.31 36.14 5.67
CA ALA A 72 11.28 35.00 6.58
C ALA A 72 11.27 33.62 5.88
N SER A 73 11.28 33.59 4.54
CA SER A 73 11.17 32.36 3.76
C SER A 73 12.54 31.84 3.32
N ARG A 74 12.79 30.56 3.55
CA ARG A 74 14.00 29.83 3.13
C ARG A 74 13.68 28.71 2.17
N VAL A 75 14.63 28.45 1.29
CA VAL A 75 14.59 27.34 0.34
C VAL A 75 15.95 26.64 0.33
N LEU A 76 15.93 25.32 0.49
CA LEU A 76 17.11 24.49 0.22
C LEU A 76 17.18 24.17 -1.27
N LEU A 77 18.29 24.51 -1.89
CA LEU A 77 18.62 24.12 -3.26
C LEU A 77 19.71 23.06 -3.23
N GLY A 78 19.58 22.02 -4.04
CA GLY A 78 20.59 20.97 -4.16
C GLY A 78 21.13 20.84 -5.58
N TYR A 79 22.42 20.54 -5.65
CA TYR A 79 23.24 20.39 -6.84
C TYR A 79 23.98 19.05 -6.78
N HIS A 80 24.24 18.47 -7.94
CA HIS A 80 24.90 17.19 -8.11
C HIS A 80 26.02 17.35 -9.12
N LEU A 81 27.22 16.86 -8.78
CA LEU A 81 28.38 16.99 -9.66
C LEU A 81 28.24 16.04 -10.85
N GLU A 82 28.03 16.60 -12.03
CA GLU A 82 27.89 15.86 -13.28
C GLU A 82 28.87 16.42 -14.30
N ASN A 83 29.73 15.56 -14.86
CA ASN A 83 30.75 15.95 -15.85
C ASN A 83 31.60 17.15 -15.38
N GLY A 84 31.97 17.16 -14.10
CA GLY A 84 32.80 18.21 -13.50
C GLY A 84 32.10 19.54 -13.21
N LYS A 85 30.75 19.60 -13.28
CA LYS A 85 29.97 20.81 -12.96
C LYS A 85 28.82 20.50 -12.01
N MET A 86 28.53 21.41 -11.08
CA MET A 86 27.37 21.31 -10.20
C MET A 86 26.06 21.59 -10.96
N THR A 87 25.30 20.53 -11.24
CA THR A 87 24.01 20.60 -11.92
C THR A 87 22.87 20.64 -10.90
N TYR A 88 21.96 21.61 -11.02
CA TYR A 88 20.79 21.74 -10.15
C TYR A 88 19.86 20.51 -10.27
N TRP A 89 19.42 19.97 -9.12
CA TRP A 89 18.52 18.80 -9.08
C TRP A 89 17.45 18.84 -7.99
N LEU A 90 17.50 19.78 -7.05
CA LEU A 90 16.62 19.82 -5.88
C LEU A 90 16.21 21.25 -5.50
N LYS A 91 14.93 21.42 -5.19
CA LYS A 91 14.37 22.55 -4.45
C LYS A 91 13.43 22.00 -3.38
N ASN A 92 13.68 22.32 -2.11
CA ASN A 92 12.75 21.99 -1.03
C ASN A 92 12.75 23.08 0.06
N ALA A 93 11.65 23.83 0.16
CA ALA A 93 11.44 24.81 1.24
C ALA A 93 11.03 24.13 2.57
N GLY A 94 10.44 22.95 2.50
CA GLY A 94 10.08 22.17 3.69
C GLY A 94 11.29 21.56 4.38
N ALA A 95 12.41 21.33 3.70
CA ALA A 95 13.60 20.73 4.29
C ALA A 95 14.37 21.63 5.26
N VAL A 96 13.90 22.86 5.51
CA VAL A 96 14.61 23.85 6.32
C VAL A 96 13.66 24.52 7.30
N PRO A 97 14.13 24.92 8.49
CA PRO A 97 13.36 25.75 9.39
C PRO A 97 13.15 27.15 8.78
N GLN A 98 11.94 27.70 8.93
CA GLN A 98 11.56 29.02 8.39
C GLN A 98 11.73 30.10 9.47
N GLY A 99 11.78 31.38 9.10
CA GLY A 99 11.85 32.50 10.05
C GLY A 99 12.98 33.49 9.77
N ALA A 100 12.89 34.67 10.41
CA ALA A 100 13.79 35.80 10.20
C ALA A 100 15.25 35.64 10.70
N PRO A 101 15.57 34.94 11.82
CA PRO A 101 16.96 34.78 12.26
C PRO A 101 17.77 33.97 11.24
N THR A 102 19.05 34.24 11.05
CA THR A 102 19.94 33.54 10.07
C THR A 102 20.01 32.03 10.32
N ALA A 103 20.33 31.28 9.27
CA ALA A 103 20.59 29.85 9.38
C ALA A 103 21.87 29.49 8.64
N ARG A 104 22.57 28.46 9.14
CA ARG A 104 23.84 27.97 8.60
C ARG A 104 23.88 26.46 8.51
N PHE A 105 24.76 25.95 7.67
CA PHE A 105 25.13 24.55 7.62
C PHE A 105 26.18 24.22 8.68
N MET A 106 26.15 22.99 9.16
CA MET A 106 27.22 22.36 9.93
C MET A 106 27.47 20.98 9.33
N ARG A 107 28.68 20.72 8.87
CA ARG A 107 29.02 19.42 8.27
C ARG A 107 29.04 18.33 9.35
N HIS A 108 28.62 17.12 8.99
CA HIS A 108 28.84 15.97 9.85
C HIS A 108 30.29 15.54 9.73
N TRP A 109 30.82 14.97 10.81
CA TRP A 109 32.13 14.33 10.79
C TRP A 109 32.07 12.98 11.49
N GLU A 110 32.92 12.06 11.04
CA GLU A 110 33.10 10.76 11.64
C GLU A 110 33.38 10.88 13.15
N GLY A 111 32.70 10.08 13.95
CA GLY A 111 32.83 10.11 15.42
C GLY A 111 31.93 11.14 16.11
N LYS A 112 31.32 12.09 15.39
CA LYS A 112 30.29 12.97 15.98
C LYS A 112 29.04 12.18 16.33
N LEU A 113 28.50 12.39 17.54
CA LEU A 113 27.22 11.81 17.94
C LEU A 113 26.09 12.24 17.00
N ILE A 114 25.22 11.29 16.64
CA ILE A 114 24.10 11.53 15.74
C ILE A 114 23.03 12.36 16.44
N SER A 115 22.70 12.01 17.69
CA SER A 115 21.76 12.72 18.54
C SER A 115 22.27 12.69 19.97
N GLU A 116 22.22 13.84 20.62
CA GLU A 116 22.54 13.98 22.03
C GLU A 116 21.43 13.33 22.87
N GLY A 117 21.84 12.50 23.84
CA GLY A 117 20.93 11.86 24.79
C GLY A 117 20.09 10.69 24.25
N ASN A 118 19.67 10.70 22.98
CA ASN A 118 18.89 9.59 22.39
C ASN A 118 19.76 8.36 22.07
N THR A 119 21.01 8.56 21.68
CA THR A 119 21.90 7.47 21.27
C THR A 119 23.36 7.77 21.54
N LYS A 120 24.15 6.71 21.73
CA LYS A 120 25.61 6.80 21.72
C LYS A 120 26.21 6.55 20.34
N LYS A 121 25.38 6.40 19.30
CA LYS A 121 25.83 6.22 17.93
C LYS A 121 26.44 7.51 17.40
N ALA A 122 27.58 7.35 16.75
CA ALA A 122 28.23 8.40 16.00
C ALA A 122 28.07 8.18 14.49
N TYR A 123 28.20 9.25 13.70
CA TYR A 123 28.37 9.12 12.26
C TYR A 123 29.65 8.34 11.97
N THR A 124 29.59 7.46 10.98
CA THR A 124 30.73 6.64 10.52
C THR A 124 31.53 7.31 9.40
N ASP A 125 31.06 8.46 8.93
CA ASP A 125 31.63 9.20 7.81
C ASP A 125 31.16 10.67 7.85
N ASN A 126 31.58 11.44 6.85
CA ASN A 126 31.32 12.88 6.74
C ASN A 126 30.18 13.20 5.75
N LEU A 127 29.34 12.22 5.38
CA LEU A 127 28.37 12.31 4.28
C LEU A 127 27.04 12.94 4.71
N GLY A 128 27.08 14.04 5.46
CA GLY A 128 25.87 14.74 5.89
C GLY A 128 26.09 16.14 6.42
N PHE A 129 24.98 16.80 6.76
CA PHE A 129 24.96 18.15 7.26
C PHE A 129 23.74 18.41 8.15
N THR A 130 23.89 19.38 9.04
CA THR A 130 22.81 19.97 9.85
C THR A 130 22.55 21.39 9.35
N ILE A 131 21.28 21.78 9.27
CA ILE A 131 20.88 23.18 9.14
C ILE A 131 20.44 23.67 10.50
N SER A 132 21.09 24.71 11.01
CA SER A 132 20.77 25.34 12.30
C SER A 132 20.27 26.76 12.09
N ARG A 133 19.04 27.06 12.51
CA ARG A 133 18.55 28.44 12.66
C ARG A 133 18.93 28.96 14.04
N LEU A 134 19.64 30.07 14.04
CA LEU A 134 20.22 30.66 15.25
C LEU A 134 19.26 31.65 15.89
N GLU A 135 19.51 32.02 17.13
CA GLU A 135 18.85 33.14 17.79
C GLU A 135 19.43 34.47 17.28
N PRO A 136 18.62 35.52 17.01
CA PRO A 136 19.10 36.78 16.42
C PRO A 136 20.29 37.42 17.14
N ASP A 137 20.31 37.36 18.47
CA ASP A 137 21.25 38.07 19.32
C ASP A 137 22.26 37.12 20.01
N ALA A 138 22.26 35.84 19.63
CA ALA A 138 23.13 34.83 20.21
C ALA A 138 23.52 33.78 19.16
N GLU A 139 24.64 34.03 18.47
CA GLU A 139 25.14 33.19 17.36
C GLU A 139 25.44 31.73 17.73
N GLU A 140 25.55 31.43 19.03
CA GLU A 140 25.77 30.08 19.57
C GLU A 140 24.47 29.36 19.94
N TYR A 141 23.35 30.09 20.10
CA TYR A 141 22.09 29.51 20.51
C TYR A 141 21.25 29.06 19.32
N VAL A 142 21.10 27.74 19.20
CA VAL A 142 20.29 27.11 18.14
C VAL A 142 18.81 27.09 18.55
N LEU A 143 17.97 27.80 17.80
CA LEU A 143 16.51 27.76 17.97
C LEU A 143 15.92 26.50 17.34
N GLN A 144 16.35 26.20 16.12
CA GLN A 144 15.85 25.05 15.35
C GLN A 144 17.02 24.36 14.65
N ARG A 145 17.01 23.03 14.66
CA ARG A 145 17.95 22.23 13.84
C ARG A 145 17.22 21.14 13.09
N ILE A 146 17.75 20.80 11.93
CA ILE A 146 17.37 19.61 11.17
C ILE A 146 18.60 19.03 10.48
N SER A 147 18.80 17.72 10.62
CA SER A 147 20.00 17.03 10.15
C SER A 147 19.69 15.98 9.11
N TYR A 148 20.52 15.95 8.07
CA TYR A 148 20.43 15.03 6.95
C TYR A 148 21.75 14.30 6.76
N HIS A 149 21.68 13.00 6.54
CA HIS A 149 22.86 12.18 6.30
C HIS A 149 22.60 11.17 5.20
N TRP A 150 23.65 10.81 4.47
CA TRP A 150 23.56 9.86 3.38
C TRP A 150 23.20 8.46 3.89
N GLU A 151 22.11 7.90 3.38
CA GLU A 151 21.67 6.55 3.73
C GLU A 151 20.91 5.94 2.55
N ASN A 152 21.30 4.74 2.14
CA ASN A 152 20.63 3.96 1.09
C ASN A 152 20.41 4.76 -0.22
N GLY A 153 21.46 5.43 -0.69
CA GLY A 153 21.47 6.07 -2.02
C GLY A 153 20.83 7.46 -2.08
N GLY A 154 20.65 8.14 -0.95
CA GLY A 154 20.25 9.55 -0.87
C GLY A 154 20.28 10.12 0.55
N PHE A 155 20.09 11.43 0.69
CA PHE A 155 20.08 12.11 1.99
C PHE A 155 18.76 11.89 2.76
N LYS A 156 18.88 11.41 4.00
CA LYS A 156 17.76 11.09 4.89
C LYS A 156 17.79 11.94 6.16
N LEU A 157 16.62 12.34 6.63
CA LEU A 157 16.42 12.95 7.93
C LEU A 157 16.92 12.00 9.03
N GLN A 158 17.80 12.52 9.89
CA GLN A 158 18.34 11.83 11.05
C GLN A 158 17.82 12.43 12.36
N THR A 159 17.90 13.74 12.52
CA THR A 159 17.44 14.43 13.73
C THR A 159 16.77 15.75 13.42
N TYR A 160 15.97 16.23 14.36
CA TYR A 160 15.46 17.59 14.36
C TYR A 160 15.13 18.07 15.78
N MET A 161 15.07 19.39 15.94
CA MET A 161 14.67 20.05 17.19
C MET A 161 14.00 21.38 16.85
N ASP A 162 13.00 21.73 17.65
CA ASP A 162 12.32 23.03 17.56
C ASP A 162 12.12 23.62 18.95
N ARG A 163 13.13 24.38 19.40
CA ARG A 163 13.16 24.99 20.74
C ARG A 163 12.05 26.02 20.95
N GLU A 164 11.49 26.57 19.87
CA GLU A 164 10.34 27.48 19.95
C GLU A 164 9.04 26.77 20.37
N VAL A 165 8.98 25.43 20.21
CA VAL A 165 7.86 24.62 20.66
C VAL A 165 8.19 23.89 21.95
N TYR A 166 9.29 23.16 21.96
CA TYR A 166 9.75 22.41 23.14
C TYR A 166 11.24 22.07 23.02
N TRP A 167 11.97 22.11 24.12
CA TRP A 167 13.40 21.89 24.12
C TRP A 167 13.74 20.39 24.10
N CYS A 168 13.48 19.74 22.96
CA CYS A 168 13.63 18.31 22.79
C CYS A 168 14.29 17.96 21.45
N GLU A 169 15.27 17.05 21.49
CA GLU A 169 15.84 16.45 20.29
C GLU A 169 15.09 15.17 19.90
N ALA A 170 14.63 15.15 18.65
CA ALA A 170 14.06 13.98 18.03
C ALA A 170 15.10 13.25 17.17
N TYR A 171 15.26 11.95 17.39
CA TYR A 171 16.08 11.05 16.58
C TYR A 171 15.18 10.12 15.76
N VAL A 172 15.31 10.19 14.43
CA VAL A 172 14.41 9.54 13.48
C VAL A 172 15.02 8.26 12.94
N GLN A 173 14.28 7.18 13.11
CA GLN A 173 14.59 5.87 12.54
C GLN A 173 13.48 5.48 11.56
N GLU A 174 13.64 4.35 10.87
CA GLU A 174 12.69 3.95 9.82
C GLU A 174 11.25 3.76 10.31
N ASN A 175 11.06 3.22 11.52
CA ASN A 175 9.76 2.87 12.08
C ASN A 175 9.49 3.46 13.46
N ARG A 176 10.30 4.42 13.90
CA ARG A 176 10.13 5.09 15.20
C ARG A 176 10.90 6.41 15.29
N VAL A 177 10.53 7.21 16.27
CA VAL A 177 11.23 8.43 16.66
C VAL A 177 11.51 8.38 18.17
N SER A 178 12.77 8.56 18.55
CA SER A 178 13.17 8.73 19.95
C SER A 178 13.21 10.20 20.31
N PHE A 179 12.83 10.55 21.54
CA PHE A 179 12.80 11.91 22.03
C PHE A 179 13.64 12.05 23.29
N PHE A 180 14.53 13.04 23.31
CA PHE A 180 15.34 13.37 24.47
C PHE A 180 15.09 14.83 24.86
N ASP A 181 14.71 15.06 26.11
CA ASP A 181 14.52 16.38 26.68
C ASP A 181 15.87 17.01 27.03
N LEU A 182 16.24 18.07 26.32
CA LEU A 182 17.52 18.74 26.51
C LEU A 182 17.51 19.69 27.70
N GLY A 183 16.35 20.20 28.10
CA GLY A 183 16.23 21.11 29.24
C GLY A 183 16.43 20.39 30.58
N TYR A 184 15.95 19.15 30.68
CA TYR A 184 16.08 18.31 31.87
C TYR A 184 17.10 17.18 31.75
N GLY A 185 17.72 17.00 30.58
CA GLY A 185 18.66 15.90 30.33
C GLY A 185 18.01 14.52 30.46
N LYS A 186 16.77 14.38 29.99
CA LYS A 186 15.93 13.20 30.26
C LYS A 186 15.51 12.49 28.98
N ASP A 187 15.71 11.17 28.94
CA ASP A 187 15.13 10.31 27.91
C ASP A 187 13.60 10.21 28.08
N LEU A 188 12.85 10.59 27.04
CA LEU A 188 11.39 10.50 27.00
C LEU A 188 10.92 9.19 26.36
N GLY A 189 11.85 8.38 25.83
CA GLY A 189 11.60 7.13 25.14
C GLY A 189 11.32 7.33 23.65
N HIS A 190 10.75 6.29 23.02
CA HIS A 190 10.44 6.28 21.59
C HIS A 190 8.95 6.10 21.30
N VAL A 191 8.55 6.61 20.14
CA VAL A 191 7.22 6.44 19.56
C VAL A 191 7.36 5.70 18.25
N TYR A 192 6.64 4.60 18.09
CA TYR A 192 6.61 3.85 16.84
C TYR A 192 5.77 4.56 15.78
N GLY A 193 6.28 4.60 14.55
CA GLY A 193 5.58 5.07 13.37
C GLY A 193 6.52 5.65 12.31
N VAL A 194 5.97 6.01 11.17
CA VAL A 194 6.74 6.41 9.98
C VAL A 194 6.76 7.92 9.80
N ILE A 195 7.93 8.47 9.48
CA ILE A 195 8.12 9.87 9.07
C ILE A 195 8.71 9.89 7.65
N GLN A 196 8.32 10.87 6.84
CA GLN A 196 8.98 11.16 5.57
C GLN A 196 10.42 11.63 5.82
N ARG A 197 11.40 10.77 5.52
CA ARG A 197 12.83 11.04 5.74
C ARG A 197 13.57 11.54 4.51
N GLU A 198 13.05 11.35 3.30
CA GLU A 198 13.76 11.75 2.09
C GLU A 198 13.91 13.28 2.02
N LEU A 199 15.15 13.78 1.87
CA LEU A 199 15.44 15.23 1.80
C LEU A 199 14.57 15.97 0.78
N ARG A 200 14.19 15.29 -0.31
CA ARG A 200 13.35 15.85 -1.37
C ARG A 200 11.90 16.14 -0.92
N TYR A 201 11.38 15.43 0.08
CA TYR A 201 9.95 15.43 0.44
C TYR A 201 9.67 15.76 1.89
N VAL A 202 10.67 15.71 2.75
CA VAL A 202 10.57 16.09 4.17
C VAL A 202 10.06 17.53 4.32
N SER A 203 9.22 17.74 5.33
CA SER A 203 8.74 19.05 5.74
C SER A 203 8.96 19.23 7.23
N PHE A 204 9.88 20.12 7.60
CA PHE A 204 10.21 20.47 8.98
C PHE A 204 8.95 20.83 9.74
N GLN A 205 8.08 21.69 9.20
CA GLN A 205 6.84 22.08 9.87
C GLN A 205 5.88 20.91 10.17
N ALA A 206 5.92 19.85 9.36
CA ALA A 206 5.06 18.67 9.56
C ALA A 206 5.61 17.65 10.58
N LEU A 207 6.87 17.80 11.03
CA LEU A 207 7.47 16.86 11.99
C LEU A 207 6.92 17.11 13.41
N PRO A 208 6.55 16.05 14.17
CA PRO A 208 6.05 16.20 15.54
C PRO A 208 7.16 16.69 16.49
N LYS A 209 6.98 17.87 17.10
CA LYS A 209 8.02 18.49 17.95
C LYS A 209 8.13 17.93 19.37
N THR A 210 7.16 17.14 19.79
CA THR A 210 7.10 16.58 21.14
C THR A 210 6.76 15.11 21.11
N TYR A 211 7.17 14.40 22.17
CA TYR A 211 6.84 12.99 22.39
C TYR A 211 5.31 12.76 22.32
N GLU A 212 4.51 13.62 22.95
CA GLU A 212 3.04 13.46 22.95
C GLU A 212 2.41 13.79 21.59
N ALA A 213 2.94 14.78 20.85
CA ALA A 213 2.49 15.03 19.49
C ALA A 213 2.77 13.81 18.59
N ALA A 214 3.96 13.22 18.73
CA ALA A 214 4.32 12.00 18.00
C ALA A 214 3.41 10.82 18.37
N ARG A 215 3.13 10.58 19.66
CA ARG A 215 2.20 9.51 20.09
C ARG A 215 0.80 9.66 19.52
N LYS A 216 0.36 10.90 19.32
CA LYS A 216 -0.96 11.19 18.76
C LYS A 216 -1.02 10.96 17.24
N SER A 217 0.07 11.25 16.53
CA SER A 217 0.07 11.33 15.06
C SER A 217 0.77 10.18 14.34
N LEU A 218 1.77 9.53 14.94
CA LEU A 218 2.57 8.51 14.27
C LEU A 218 1.88 7.15 14.34
N THR A 219 1.90 6.44 13.22
CA THR A 219 1.29 5.12 13.09
C THR A 219 2.24 4.16 12.36
N LEU A 220 2.06 2.86 12.61
CA LEU A 220 2.67 1.80 11.83
C LEU A 220 1.60 1.09 11.01
N ALA A 221 2.03 0.58 9.86
CA ALA A 221 1.25 -0.37 9.09
C ALA A 221 0.89 -1.57 9.98
N PRO A 222 -0.39 -1.91 10.15
CA PRO A 222 -0.77 -3.05 10.96
C PRO A 222 -0.37 -4.36 10.29
N GLU A 223 -0.31 -5.42 11.08
CA GLU A 223 -0.24 -6.76 10.54
C GLU A 223 -1.56 -7.11 9.87
N ILE A 224 -1.47 -7.72 8.68
CA ILE A 224 -2.63 -8.14 7.92
C ILE A 224 -3.04 -9.53 8.40
N PRO A 225 -4.29 -9.73 8.87
CA PRO A 225 -4.77 -11.04 9.25
C PRO A 225 -4.66 -12.04 8.09
N ALA A 226 -4.45 -13.32 8.41
CA ALA A 226 -4.41 -14.37 7.40
C ALA A 226 -5.69 -14.40 6.55
N GLY A 227 -5.55 -14.64 5.25
CA GLY A 227 -6.65 -14.63 4.30
C GLY A 227 -6.16 -14.72 2.87
N GLU A 228 -7.07 -14.45 1.93
CA GLU A 228 -6.80 -14.40 0.50
C GLU A 228 -6.09 -13.08 0.13
N LEU A 229 -6.37 -11.99 0.86
CA LEU A 229 -5.64 -10.72 0.74
C LEU A 229 -4.31 -10.78 1.51
N SER A 230 -3.25 -10.35 0.84
CA SER A 230 -1.93 -10.14 1.45
C SER A 230 -1.35 -8.81 0.97
N ALA A 231 -0.56 -8.14 1.82
CA ALA A 231 -0.02 -6.82 1.50
C ALA A 231 1.50 -6.80 1.39
N ASN A 232 1.98 -6.04 0.41
CA ASN A 232 3.37 -5.66 0.28
C ASN A 232 3.59 -4.25 0.84
N LYS A 233 4.66 -4.05 1.60
CA LYS A 233 5.09 -2.70 2.00
C LYS A 233 5.89 -2.08 0.86
N ILE A 234 5.33 -1.07 0.20
CA ILE A 234 5.96 -0.38 -0.92
C ILE A 234 6.29 1.04 -0.50
N LYS A 235 7.54 1.45 -0.72
CA LYS A 235 7.98 2.83 -0.44
C LYS A 235 7.58 3.73 -1.61
N PHE A 236 6.53 4.52 -1.41
CA PHE A 236 6.10 5.49 -2.41
C PHE A 236 7.04 6.70 -2.49
N THR A 237 6.98 7.37 -3.63
CA THR A 237 7.62 8.67 -3.79
C THR A 237 6.86 9.68 -2.93
N GLY A 238 7.54 10.31 -1.98
CA GLY A 238 6.94 11.27 -1.05
C GLY A 238 6.33 12.51 -1.71
N GLY A 239 5.54 13.25 -0.93
CA GLY A 239 5.00 14.56 -1.31
C GLY A 239 3.83 14.52 -2.30
N GLN A 240 3.31 13.32 -2.61
CA GLN A 240 2.20 13.15 -3.54
C GLN A 240 0.90 12.89 -2.79
N LYS A 241 -0.22 13.27 -3.41
CA LYS A 241 -1.56 12.98 -2.92
C LYS A 241 -2.40 12.38 -4.05
N PHE A 242 -3.15 11.33 -3.74
CA PHE A 242 -3.99 10.65 -4.71
C PHE A 242 -5.42 10.51 -4.18
N PRO A 243 -6.45 10.73 -5.01
CA PRO A 243 -7.83 10.43 -4.65
C PRO A 243 -7.99 8.93 -4.44
N VAL A 244 -8.69 8.53 -3.38
CA VAL A 244 -8.91 7.12 -3.03
C VAL A 244 -10.38 6.76 -3.27
N TYR A 245 -10.63 5.76 -4.09
CA TYR A 245 -11.96 5.25 -4.41
C TYR A 245 -12.20 3.90 -3.74
N SER A 246 -13.46 3.50 -3.54
CA SER A 246 -13.76 2.21 -2.92
C SER A 246 -13.46 1.02 -3.84
N GLY A 247 -13.42 1.23 -5.17
CA GLY A 247 -13.14 0.19 -6.18
C GLY A 247 -12.25 0.72 -7.33
N PRO A 248 -11.89 -0.13 -8.32
CA PRO A 248 -10.96 0.21 -9.39
C PRO A 248 -11.61 1.11 -10.46
N GLY A 249 -11.74 2.40 -10.15
CA GLY A 249 -12.28 3.39 -11.08
C GLY A 249 -12.91 4.60 -10.40
N THR A 250 -13.06 5.68 -11.15
CA THR A 250 -13.64 6.94 -10.64
C THR A 250 -15.17 6.89 -10.48
N GLN A 251 -15.82 5.88 -11.07
CA GLN A 251 -17.25 5.60 -10.92
C GLN A 251 -17.61 4.98 -9.56
N TYR A 252 -16.62 4.48 -8.82
CA TYR A 252 -16.84 3.91 -7.49
C TYR A 252 -16.99 5.00 -6.43
N LEU A 253 -17.67 4.67 -5.34
CA LEU A 253 -17.86 5.57 -4.21
C LEU A 253 -16.50 6.12 -3.72
N ARG A 254 -16.44 7.44 -3.52
CA ARG A 254 -15.31 8.09 -2.87
C ARG A 254 -15.73 8.54 -1.47
N ALA A 255 -15.15 7.91 -0.46
CA ALA A 255 -15.46 8.16 0.95
C ALA A 255 -15.20 9.62 1.37
N ALA A 256 -15.62 9.97 2.59
CA ALA A 256 -15.54 11.32 3.15
C ALA A 256 -16.18 12.38 2.23
N ASN A 257 -17.41 12.09 1.74
CA ASN A 257 -18.17 12.97 0.85
C ASN A 257 -17.37 13.39 -0.40
N GLY A 258 -16.73 12.42 -1.06
CA GLY A 258 -15.96 12.68 -2.27
C GLY A 258 -14.57 13.28 -2.03
N LYS A 259 -14.07 13.32 -0.80
CA LYS A 259 -12.79 13.96 -0.44
C LYS A 259 -11.69 12.98 -0.03
N ALA A 260 -11.95 11.68 0.05
CA ALA A 260 -10.95 10.69 0.43
C ALA A 260 -9.68 10.79 -0.43
N LEU A 261 -8.53 10.87 0.24
CA LEU A 261 -7.21 10.98 -0.37
C LEU A 261 -6.18 10.27 0.48
N VAL A 262 -5.12 9.78 -0.14
CA VAL A 262 -3.93 9.26 0.52
C VAL A 262 -2.75 10.19 0.26
N SER A 263 -1.91 10.37 1.26
CA SER A 263 -0.62 11.05 1.16
C SER A 263 0.49 10.00 1.12
N THR A 264 1.45 10.14 0.20
CA THR A 264 2.61 9.21 0.11
C THR A 264 3.72 9.49 1.13
N ASN A 265 3.44 10.31 2.14
CA ASN A 265 4.39 10.65 3.21
C ASN A 265 4.35 9.69 4.40
N ALA A 266 3.27 8.93 4.54
CA ALA A 266 3.12 7.89 5.56
C ALA A 266 3.32 6.51 4.94
N TRP A 267 3.14 5.46 5.74
CA TRP A 267 3.19 4.09 5.22
C TRP A 267 1.98 3.82 4.32
N ILE A 268 2.20 3.00 3.30
CA ILE A 268 1.12 2.48 2.43
C ILE A 268 1.40 0.99 2.23
N GLN A 269 0.39 0.17 2.51
CA GLN A 269 0.37 -1.25 2.19
C GLN A 269 -0.35 -1.46 0.87
N VAL A 270 0.23 -2.25 -0.04
CA VAL A 270 -0.33 -2.51 -1.38
C VAL A 270 -0.68 -3.98 -1.50
N PHE A 271 -1.96 -4.28 -1.73
CA PHE A 271 -2.49 -5.65 -1.78
C PHE A 271 -2.38 -6.28 -3.16
N GLY A 272 -2.42 -5.45 -4.20
CA GLY A 272 -2.31 -5.91 -5.57
C GLY A 272 -2.83 -4.88 -6.56
N GLU A 273 -2.71 -5.19 -7.84
CA GLU A 273 -3.23 -4.41 -8.95
C GLU A 273 -4.43 -5.08 -9.63
N GLU A 274 -5.41 -4.29 -10.06
CA GLU A 274 -6.53 -4.68 -10.93
C GLU A 274 -6.83 -3.52 -11.88
N ASN A 275 -6.80 -3.77 -13.19
CA ASN A 275 -7.22 -2.82 -14.23
C ASN A 275 -6.55 -1.42 -14.15
N GLY A 276 -5.26 -1.35 -13.83
CA GLY A 276 -4.54 -0.07 -13.69
C GLY A 276 -4.80 0.68 -12.39
N TRP A 277 -5.42 0.02 -11.40
CA TRP A 277 -5.62 0.52 -10.04
C TRP A 277 -4.98 -0.42 -9.03
N ILE A 278 -4.48 0.11 -7.92
CA ILE A 278 -3.94 -0.69 -6.82
C ILE A 278 -4.83 -0.57 -5.59
N LEU A 279 -5.15 -1.71 -4.97
CA LEU A 279 -5.77 -1.73 -3.66
C LEU A 279 -4.70 -1.44 -2.60
N ILE A 280 -4.92 -0.40 -1.82
CA ILE A 280 -4.02 0.05 -0.77
C ILE A 280 -4.71 0.10 0.58
N GLN A 281 -3.91 0.05 1.64
CA GLN A 281 -4.27 0.48 2.98
C GLN A 281 -3.33 1.58 3.46
N TYR A 282 -3.87 2.58 4.14
CA TYR A 282 -3.15 3.71 4.71
C TYR A 282 -3.87 4.23 5.97
N ASP A 283 -3.17 5.01 6.78
CA ASP A 283 -3.73 5.69 7.94
C ASP A 283 -4.37 7.04 7.58
N LEU A 284 -5.44 7.37 8.32
CA LEU A 284 -6.00 8.72 8.35
C LEU A 284 -5.51 9.44 9.61
N ASP A 285 -5.51 8.72 10.73
CA ASP A 285 -4.94 9.11 12.01
C ASP A 285 -4.64 7.84 12.86
N SER A 286 -4.30 8.01 14.13
CA SER A 286 -3.97 6.91 15.05
C SER A 286 -5.14 5.96 15.39
N LYS A 287 -6.37 6.28 14.99
CA LYS A 287 -7.59 5.52 15.28
C LYS A 287 -8.37 5.12 14.03
N HIS A 288 -8.08 5.72 12.88
CA HIS A 288 -8.80 5.48 11.63
C HIS A 288 -7.82 5.14 10.52
N MET A 289 -8.11 4.06 9.80
CA MET A 289 -7.43 3.70 8.57
C MET A 289 -8.41 3.70 7.40
N ARG A 290 -7.91 3.43 6.20
CA ARG A 290 -8.76 3.18 5.04
C ARG A 290 -8.08 2.21 4.09
N MET A 291 -8.88 1.29 3.57
CA MET A 291 -8.60 0.49 2.38
C MET A 291 -9.33 1.08 1.18
N GLY A 292 -8.65 1.16 0.03
CA GLY A 292 -9.26 1.65 -1.20
C GLY A 292 -8.28 1.68 -2.35
N TYR A 293 -8.71 2.20 -3.49
CA TYR A 293 -7.95 2.18 -4.74
C TYR A 293 -7.41 3.55 -5.12
N ILE A 294 -6.17 3.55 -5.57
CA ILE A 294 -5.55 4.66 -6.30
C ILE A 294 -5.02 4.16 -7.64
N GLU A 295 -4.81 5.05 -8.60
CA GLU A 295 -4.25 4.67 -9.90
C GLU A 295 -2.85 4.04 -9.73
N ALA A 296 -2.58 2.95 -10.43
CA ALA A 296 -1.29 2.23 -10.36
C ALA A 296 -0.10 3.11 -10.76
N LYS A 297 -0.33 4.20 -11.50
CA LYS A 297 0.69 5.22 -11.83
C LYS A 297 1.30 5.90 -10.60
N ALA A 298 0.68 5.78 -9.43
CA ALA A 298 1.25 6.22 -8.16
C ALA A 298 2.44 5.37 -7.70
N LEU A 299 2.58 4.15 -8.22
CA LEU A 299 3.70 3.27 -7.90
C LEU A 299 5.05 3.89 -8.34
N PRO A 300 6.12 3.68 -7.57
CA PRO A 300 7.47 3.98 -8.03
C PRO A 300 7.78 3.25 -9.35
N LYS A 301 8.59 3.87 -10.21
CA LYS A 301 8.90 3.41 -11.59
C LYS A 301 9.29 1.92 -11.73
N ASN A 302 9.87 1.33 -10.69
CA ASN A 302 10.34 -0.07 -10.69
C ASN A 302 9.65 -0.96 -9.64
N ALA A 303 8.58 -0.49 -9.01
CA ALA A 303 7.83 -1.30 -8.05
C ALA A 303 7.09 -2.41 -8.80
N LYS A 304 7.24 -3.65 -8.32
CA LYS A 304 6.47 -4.80 -8.80
C LYS A 304 5.36 -5.10 -7.81
N VAL A 305 4.14 -5.21 -8.31
CA VAL A 305 2.94 -5.53 -7.54
C VAL A 305 2.26 -6.71 -8.22
N ASN A 306 1.82 -7.69 -7.43
CA ASN A 306 1.09 -8.83 -7.97
C ASN A 306 -0.34 -8.41 -8.38
N SER A 307 -0.93 -9.09 -9.35
CA SER A 307 -2.35 -8.93 -9.64
C SER A 307 -3.20 -9.35 -8.43
N LEU A 308 -4.32 -8.66 -8.18
CA LEU A 308 -5.28 -9.08 -7.17
C LEU A 308 -5.98 -10.36 -7.62
N ALA A 309 -5.89 -11.40 -6.78
CA ALA A 309 -6.66 -12.63 -6.96
C ALA A 309 -8.07 -12.44 -6.39
N LEU A 310 -9.01 -11.96 -7.21
CA LEU A 310 -10.39 -11.73 -6.79
C LEU A 310 -11.32 -12.84 -7.32
N TYR A 311 -12.15 -13.38 -6.43
CA TYR A 311 -13.10 -14.45 -6.68
C TYR A 311 -14.51 -13.88 -6.74
N ASN A 312 -14.97 -13.49 -7.93
CA ASN A 312 -16.26 -12.82 -8.12
C ASN A 312 -17.46 -13.77 -7.92
N GLN A 313 -17.84 -14.00 -6.66
CA GLN A 313 -18.87 -14.95 -6.26
C GLN A 313 -20.09 -14.23 -5.66
N ALA A 314 -21.29 -14.58 -6.11
CA ALA A 314 -22.53 -13.97 -5.65
C ALA A 314 -22.94 -14.48 -4.26
N TYR A 315 -23.31 -13.56 -3.37
CA TYR A 315 -23.80 -13.80 -2.01
C TYR A 315 -24.96 -12.84 -1.70
N GLU A 316 -25.69 -13.15 -0.64
CA GLU A 316 -26.75 -12.35 -0.05
C GLU A 316 -26.47 -12.13 1.43
N LEU A 317 -26.85 -10.97 1.95
CA LEU A 317 -26.70 -10.64 3.36
C LEU A 317 -27.83 -11.25 4.20
N ILE A 318 -27.50 -12.04 5.22
CA ILE A 318 -28.51 -12.69 6.10
C ILE A 318 -29.08 -11.77 7.17
N SER A 319 -28.45 -10.62 7.38
CA SER A 319 -28.86 -9.60 8.36
C SER A 319 -28.38 -8.22 7.89
N PRO A 320 -28.93 -7.13 8.44
CA PRO A 320 -28.40 -5.80 8.16
C PRO A 320 -26.95 -5.69 8.65
N VAL A 321 -26.06 -5.15 7.83
CA VAL A 321 -24.63 -4.98 8.18
C VAL A 321 -24.10 -3.61 7.81
N THR A 322 -23.05 -3.21 8.51
CA THR A 322 -22.24 -2.05 8.13
C THR A 322 -21.16 -2.49 7.15
N LEU A 323 -21.14 -1.87 5.97
CA LEU A 323 -20.01 -1.92 5.05
C LEU A 323 -18.94 -0.94 5.55
N THR A 324 -17.70 -1.40 5.72
CA THR A 324 -16.59 -0.55 6.18
C THR A 324 -15.43 -0.58 5.18
N ASP A 325 -14.69 0.52 5.06
CA ASP A 325 -13.38 0.57 4.40
C ASP A 325 -12.22 0.48 5.40
N ASP A 326 -12.49 0.28 6.69
CA ASP A 326 -11.51 0.18 7.78
C ASP A 326 -11.76 -1.07 8.65
N PRO A 327 -11.56 -2.28 8.11
CA PRO A 327 -11.89 -3.53 8.82
C PRO A 327 -11.00 -3.81 10.04
N LEU A 328 -9.83 -3.15 10.15
CA LEU A 328 -8.82 -3.47 11.17
C LEU A 328 -8.81 -2.51 12.36
N PHE A 329 -9.31 -1.27 12.19
CA PHE A 329 -9.29 -0.25 13.25
C PHE A 329 -10.69 0.23 13.61
N SER A 330 -11.15 1.35 13.06
CA SER A 330 -12.36 2.01 13.52
C SER A 330 -13.63 1.23 13.19
N GLN A 331 -13.60 0.41 12.12
CA GLN A 331 -14.77 -0.27 11.56
C GLN A 331 -15.91 0.70 11.26
N SER A 332 -15.59 1.98 11.06
CA SER A 332 -16.56 3.03 10.82
C SER A 332 -17.34 2.73 9.53
N ALA A 333 -18.61 3.16 9.53
CA ALA A 333 -19.52 2.87 8.44
C ALA A 333 -19.15 3.68 7.20
N LEU A 334 -18.88 2.97 6.09
CA LEU A 334 -18.91 3.53 4.75
C LEU A 334 -20.35 3.57 4.22
N ALA A 335 -21.13 2.53 4.50
CA ALA A 335 -22.56 2.44 4.19
C ALA A 335 -23.27 1.43 5.09
N SER A 336 -24.59 1.54 5.22
CA SER A 336 -25.44 0.52 5.84
C SER A 336 -26.12 -0.30 4.75
N LEU A 337 -26.00 -1.62 4.82
CA LEU A 337 -26.58 -2.56 3.86
C LEU A 337 -27.73 -3.33 4.53
N PRO A 338 -28.95 -3.31 3.98
CA PRO A 338 -30.06 -4.11 4.50
C PRO A 338 -29.82 -5.62 4.33
N GLN A 339 -30.52 -6.41 5.14
CA GLN A 339 -30.70 -7.84 4.91
C GLN A 339 -31.27 -8.09 3.51
N GLY A 340 -30.85 -9.18 2.88
CA GLY A 340 -31.28 -9.60 1.55
C GLY A 340 -30.57 -8.89 0.41
N GLN A 341 -29.71 -7.91 0.71
CA GLN A 341 -28.94 -7.24 -0.34
C GLN A 341 -27.93 -8.19 -0.97
N GLN A 342 -27.96 -8.23 -2.31
CA GLN A 342 -27.02 -8.98 -3.12
C GLN A 342 -25.64 -8.30 -3.13
N VAL A 343 -24.61 -9.10 -2.91
CA VAL A 343 -23.21 -8.68 -2.91
C VAL A 343 -22.38 -9.67 -3.72
N ARG A 344 -21.26 -9.22 -4.26
CA ARG A 344 -20.23 -10.09 -4.83
C ARG A 344 -19.10 -10.18 -3.84
N ARG A 345 -18.90 -11.33 -3.19
CA ARG A 345 -17.64 -11.58 -2.48
C ARG A 345 -16.52 -11.54 -3.51
N LEU A 346 -15.43 -10.89 -3.17
CA LEU A 346 -14.24 -10.74 -4.01
C LEU A 346 -13.02 -11.37 -3.36
N SER A 347 -12.88 -11.28 -2.03
CA SER A 347 -11.75 -11.86 -1.31
C SER A 347 -12.08 -12.03 0.19
N GLY A 348 -11.18 -12.62 0.96
CA GLY A 348 -11.23 -12.67 2.43
C GLY A 348 -9.98 -12.14 3.13
N MET A 349 -10.15 -11.58 4.34
CA MET A 349 -9.07 -11.15 5.24
C MET A 349 -9.51 -11.33 6.70
N GLY A 350 -8.95 -12.34 7.39
CA GLY A 350 -9.39 -12.72 8.72
C GLY A 350 -10.87 -13.09 8.76
N SER A 351 -11.63 -12.48 9.67
CA SER A 351 -13.09 -12.65 9.79
C SER A 351 -13.90 -11.80 8.80
N TRP A 352 -13.24 -11.03 7.93
CA TRP A 352 -13.89 -10.12 7.00
C TRP A 352 -13.94 -10.70 5.59
N ALA A 353 -15.10 -10.52 4.94
CA ALA A 353 -15.24 -10.70 3.51
C ALA A 353 -15.12 -9.35 2.82
N TYR A 354 -14.25 -9.27 1.81
CA TYR A 354 -14.16 -8.14 0.91
C TYR A 354 -15.19 -8.31 -0.21
N VAL A 355 -16.10 -7.35 -0.37
CA VAL A 355 -17.27 -7.46 -1.25
C VAL A 355 -17.44 -6.25 -2.15
N GLU A 356 -18.13 -6.42 -3.28
CA GLU A 356 -18.65 -5.38 -4.15
C GLU A 356 -20.19 -5.39 -4.16
N THR A 357 -20.82 -4.23 -4.10
CA THR A 357 -22.27 -4.07 -4.22
C THR A 357 -22.64 -2.67 -4.70
N MET A 358 -23.93 -2.34 -4.73
CA MET A 358 -24.46 -1.02 -5.06
C MET A 358 -25.00 -0.32 -3.81
N VAL A 359 -24.61 0.94 -3.59
CA VAL A 359 -25.25 1.82 -2.62
C VAL A 359 -25.96 2.92 -3.41
N GLY A 360 -27.28 2.85 -3.44
CA GLY A 360 -28.08 3.54 -4.47
C GLY A 360 -27.63 3.10 -5.86
N ASN A 361 -27.21 4.05 -6.70
CA ASN A 361 -26.73 3.78 -8.06
C ASN A 361 -25.19 3.81 -8.17
N THR A 362 -24.47 3.83 -7.05
CA THR A 362 -23.00 3.90 -7.04
C THR A 362 -22.40 2.55 -6.65
N PRO A 363 -21.52 1.96 -7.48
CA PRO A 363 -20.80 0.76 -7.09
C PRO A 363 -19.84 1.08 -5.93
N VAL A 364 -19.80 0.19 -4.95
CA VAL A 364 -18.94 0.31 -3.78
C VAL A 364 -18.27 -1.02 -3.50
N ARG A 365 -17.02 -0.99 -3.05
CA ARG A 365 -16.38 -2.15 -2.43
C ARG A 365 -15.97 -1.84 -1.01
N GLY A 366 -15.98 -2.85 -0.16
CA GLY A 366 -15.64 -2.70 1.25
C GLY A 366 -15.70 -4.05 1.95
N PHE A 367 -15.71 -4.02 3.27
CA PHE A 367 -15.68 -5.20 4.11
C PHE A 367 -16.97 -5.36 4.90
N VAL A 368 -17.45 -6.60 4.99
CA VAL A 368 -18.54 -7.04 5.85
C VAL A 368 -18.08 -8.30 6.62
N PRO A 369 -18.67 -8.64 7.78
CA PRO A 369 -18.34 -9.87 8.47
C PRO A 369 -18.59 -11.09 7.58
N GLN A 370 -17.64 -12.03 7.49
CA GLN A 370 -17.81 -13.21 6.65
C GLN A 370 -19.03 -14.05 7.06
N SER A 371 -19.36 -14.06 8.35
CA SER A 371 -20.54 -14.73 8.90
C SER A 371 -21.88 -14.12 8.48
N SER A 372 -21.87 -12.91 7.87
CA SER A 372 -23.08 -12.27 7.35
C SER A 372 -23.43 -12.67 5.92
N LEU A 373 -22.53 -13.40 5.25
CA LEU A 373 -22.72 -13.84 3.89
C LEU A 373 -23.40 -15.20 3.84
N TYR A 374 -24.49 -15.28 3.10
CA TYR A 374 -25.10 -16.52 2.66
C TYR A 374 -24.95 -16.62 1.15
N MET A 375 -24.47 -17.75 0.66
CA MET A 375 -24.44 -17.98 -0.78
C MET A 375 -25.86 -18.38 -1.18
N PRO A 376 -26.64 -17.52 -1.87
CA PRO A 376 -27.95 -17.92 -2.32
C PRO A 376 -27.77 -19.05 -3.34
N PRO A 377 -28.71 -20.01 -3.37
CA PRO A 377 -28.69 -21.04 -4.37
C PRO A 377 -28.57 -20.43 -5.77
N PRO A 378 -27.73 -20.99 -6.66
CA PRO A 378 -27.70 -20.56 -8.06
C PRO A 378 -29.13 -20.46 -8.58
N ALA A 379 -29.49 -19.29 -9.12
CA ALA A 379 -30.74 -19.13 -9.86
C ALA A 379 -30.84 -20.28 -10.89
N PRO A 380 -32.05 -20.79 -11.19
CA PRO A 380 -32.27 -22.02 -11.99
C PRO A 380 -31.73 -22.01 -13.44
N THR A 381 -30.83 -21.09 -13.81
CA THR A 381 -30.29 -20.89 -15.15
C THR A 381 -28.77 -20.83 -15.25
N SER A 382 -27.97 -21.01 -14.18
CA SER A 382 -26.49 -21.00 -14.30
C SER A 382 -25.88 -22.40 -14.17
N THR A 383 -25.47 -22.97 -15.30
CA THR A 383 -24.55 -24.11 -15.40
C THR A 383 -23.23 -23.78 -14.65
N PRO A 384 -22.64 -24.70 -13.86
CA PRO A 384 -21.38 -24.46 -13.15
C PRO A 384 -20.20 -24.12 -14.09
N PRO A 385 -19.21 -23.33 -13.65
CA PRO A 385 -18.03 -23.02 -14.46
C PRO A 385 -17.19 -24.27 -14.77
N ILE A 386 -16.74 -24.36 -16.02
CA ILE A 386 -16.15 -25.54 -16.67
C ILE A 386 -14.61 -25.55 -16.48
N PRO A 387 -13.99 -26.67 -16.07
CA PRO A 387 -12.55 -26.90 -16.23
C PRO A 387 -12.20 -27.10 -17.72
N ALA A 388 -11.25 -26.33 -18.25
CA ALA A 388 -10.77 -26.50 -19.63
C ALA A 388 -10.30 -27.95 -19.87
N GLY A 389 -10.77 -28.59 -20.97
CA GLY A 389 -10.43 -29.97 -21.33
C GLY A 389 -11.47 -31.06 -20.99
N SER A 390 -12.73 -30.68 -20.73
CA SER A 390 -13.81 -31.66 -20.49
C SER A 390 -14.30 -32.29 -21.81
N LEU A 391 -14.38 -33.63 -21.87
CA LEU A 391 -14.96 -34.39 -22.98
C LEU A 391 -16.48 -34.28 -23.04
N TYR A 392 -17.14 -34.16 -21.88
CA TYR A 392 -18.59 -34.06 -21.80
C TYR A 392 -19.00 -33.18 -20.62
N ASN A 393 -20.04 -32.38 -20.85
CA ASN A 393 -20.73 -31.60 -19.82
C ASN A 393 -22.23 -31.65 -20.09
N GLY A 394 -22.98 -32.23 -19.17
CA GLY A 394 -24.43 -32.40 -19.29
C GLY A 394 -25.14 -32.11 -17.99
N SER A 395 -26.36 -31.59 -18.11
CA SER A 395 -27.30 -31.47 -16.98
C SER A 395 -28.27 -32.65 -17.03
N PHE A 396 -28.72 -33.11 -15.87
CA PHE A 396 -29.76 -34.13 -15.74
C PHE A 396 -30.75 -33.73 -14.64
N GLY A 397 -31.95 -34.31 -14.71
CA GLY A 397 -33.00 -34.09 -13.72
C GLY A 397 -33.88 -35.33 -13.59
N PHE A 398 -34.14 -35.71 -12.35
CA PHE A 398 -35.11 -36.72 -11.96
C PHE A 398 -36.18 -36.07 -11.08
N ALA A 399 -37.21 -36.82 -10.70
CA ALA A 399 -38.34 -36.28 -9.94
C ALA A 399 -37.91 -35.64 -8.61
N GLU A 400 -36.89 -36.19 -7.95
CA GLU A 400 -36.47 -35.76 -6.61
C GLU A 400 -35.25 -34.86 -6.62
N TYR A 401 -34.38 -34.92 -7.63
CA TYR A 401 -33.12 -34.18 -7.64
C TYR A 401 -32.63 -33.88 -9.06
N GLN A 402 -31.75 -32.90 -9.15
CA GLN A 402 -31.13 -32.50 -10.41
C GLN A 402 -29.64 -32.26 -10.21
N GLY A 403 -28.90 -32.29 -11.30
CA GLY A 403 -27.46 -32.15 -11.22
C GLY A 403 -26.78 -31.93 -12.55
N THR A 404 -25.46 -31.88 -12.47
CA THR A 404 -24.58 -31.77 -13.63
C THR A 404 -23.48 -32.81 -13.55
N VAL A 405 -23.11 -33.36 -14.69
CA VAL A 405 -21.99 -34.29 -14.81
C VAL A 405 -20.92 -33.69 -15.73
N THR A 406 -19.67 -33.80 -15.30
CA THR A 406 -18.50 -33.44 -16.11
C THR A 406 -17.60 -34.64 -16.27
N ILE A 407 -17.11 -34.86 -17.48
CA ILE A 407 -16.12 -35.88 -17.80
C ILE A 407 -14.87 -35.22 -18.36
N SER A 408 -13.71 -35.58 -17.84
CA SER A 408 -12.40 -35.25 -18.40
C SER A 408 -11.56 -36.51 -18.57
N LEU A 409 -10.50 -36.43 -19.37
CA LEU A 409 -9.48 -37.47 -19.45
C LEU A 409 -8.35 -37.18 -18.47
N SER A 410 -7.77 -38.25 -17.91
CA SER A 410 -6.47 -38.17 -17.25
C SER A 410 -5.40 -37.65 -18.23
N ALA A 411 -4.31 -37.09 -17.71
CA ALA A 411 -3.23 -36.52 -18.55
C ALA A 411 -2.62 -37.53 -19.54
N ASP A 412 -2.63 -38.82 -19.20
CA ASP A 412 -2.19 -39.95 -20.04
C ASP A 412 -3.29 -40.50 -20.98
N GLN A 413 -4.49 -39.93 -20.94
CA GLN A 413 -5.70 -40.32 -21.67
C GLN A 413 -6.19 -41.76 -21.44
N THR A 414 -5.69 -42.43 -20.39
CA THR A 414 -6.02 -43.83 -20.08
C THR A 414 -7.27 -44.00 -19.20
N ARG A 415 -7.71 -42.93 -18.53
CA ARG A 415 -8.83 -42.95 -17.59
C ARG A 415 -9.84 -41.83 -17.83
N TYR A 416 -11.10 -42.09 -17.48
CA TYR A 416 -12.12 -41.07 -17.28
C TYR A 416 -12.04 -40.55 -15.85
N ASP A 417 -12.00 -39.23 -15.70
CA ASP A 417 -12.23 -38.53 -14.45
C ASP A 417 -13.63 -37.90 -14.51
N ILE A 418 -14.57 -38.43 -13.73
CA ILE A 418 -15.97 -38.01 -13.76
C ILE A 418 -16.33 -37.36 -12.42
N ARG A 419 -17.02 -36.22 -12.51
CA ARG A 419 -17.62 -35.55 -11.35
C ARG A 419 -19.12 -35.39 -11.58
N VAL A 420 -19.91 -35.77 -10.59
CA VAL A 420 -21.36 -35.56 -10.56
C VAL A 420 -21.68 -34.62 -9.42
N TYR A 421 -22.32 -33.50 -9.74
CA TYR A 421 -22.77 -32.50 -8.80
C TYR A 421 -24.28 -32.65 -8.65
N VAL A 422 -24.74 -33.02 -7.46
CA VAL A 422 -26.15 -33.29 -7.19
C VAL A 422 -26.69 -32.25 -6.22
N ARG A 423 -27.75 -31.56 -6.63
CA ARG A 423 -28.53 -30.73 -5.73
C ARG A 423 -29.51 -31.63 -4.99
N GLU A 424 -29.15 -32.02 -3.77
CA GLU A 424 -30.01 -32.85 -2.94
C GLU A 424 -31.22 -32.06 -2.37
N PRO A 425 -32.39 -32.71 -2.26
CA PRO A 425 -33.49 -32.23 -1.42
C PRO A 425 -33.05 -31.96 0.01
N ALA A 426 -33.69 -30.98 0.65
CA ALA A 426 -33.45 -30.68 2.07
C ALA A 426 -33.63 -31.90 2.98
N ALA A 427 -34.55 -32.81 2.62
CA ALA A 427 -34.79 -34.06 3.33
C ALA A 427 -33.55 -34.97 3.37
N TRP A 428 -32.75 -35.01 2.29
CA TRP A 428 -31.57 -35.86 2.19
C TRP A 428 -30.39 -35.30 2.97
N LYS A 429 -30.21 -33.97 2.99
CA LYS A 429 -29.14 -33.30 3.74
C LYS A 429 -29.19 -33.56 5.24
N ALA A 430 -30.39 -33.67 5.81
CA ALA A 430 -30.57 -33.94 7.23
C ALA A 430 -30.26 -35.40 7.61
N LYS A 431 -30.08 -36.30 6.63
CA LYS A 431 -29.78 -37.74 6.78
C LYS A 431 -30.60 -38.39 7.91
N GLN A 432 -31.89 -38.07 7.98
CA GLN A 432 -32.77 -38.56 9.03
C GLN A 432 -33.01 -40.07 8.86
N ALA A 433 -33.09 -40.80 9.96
CA ALA A 433 -33.34 -42.24 9.96
C ALA A 433 -34.62 -42.59 9.16
N GLY A 434 -34.50 -43.51 8.20
CA GLY A 434 -35.58 -43.91 7.28
C GLY A 434 -35.66 -43.10 5.98
N THR A 435 -34.87 -42.04 5.81
CA THR A 435 -34.76 -41.32 4.53
C THR A 435 -33.91 -42.13 3.56
N ASP A 436 -34.39 -42.29 2.34
CA ASP A 436 -33.62 -42.87 1.25
C ASP A 436 -32.92 -41.76 0.48
N TYR A 437 -31.60 -41.69 0.56
CA TYR A 437 -30.80 -40.60 -0.02
C TYR A 437 -29.70 -41.14 -0.91
N LEU A 438 -29.29 -40.34 -1.89
CA LEU A 438 -28.24 -40.69 -2.84
C LEU A 438 -26.88 -40.85 -2.13
N VAL A 439 -26.22 -41.99 -2.32
CA VAL A 439 -24.91 -42.31 -1.71
C VAL A 439 -23.79 -42.45 -2.74
N GLY A 440 -24.11 -42.55 -4.03
CA GLY A 440 -23.09 -42.67 -5.07
C GLY A 440 -23.66 -42.94 -6.46
N TYR A 441 -22.76 -43.19 -7.41
CA TYR A 441 -23.08 -43.63 -8.76
C TYR A 441 -22.22 -44.82 -9.15
N GLN A 442 -22.82 -45.86 -9.71
CA GLN A 442 -22.10 -46.96 -10.35
C GLN A 442 -21.88 -46.64 -11.83
N LEU A 443 -20.62 -46.61 -12.26
CA LEU A 443 -20.27 -46.48 -13.66
C LEU A 443 -20.49 -47.81 -14.39
N TYR A 444 -21.06 -47.73 -15.58
CA TYR A 444 -21.15 -48.79 -16.57
C TYR A 444 -20.45 -48.38 -17.87
N GLN A 445 -19.63 -49.27 -18.39
CA GLN A 445 -18.99 -49.16 -19.71
C GLN A 445 -19.30 -50.45 -20.47
N ASN A 446 -19.81 -50.37 -21.71
CA ASN A 446 -20.21 -51.56 -22.48
C ASN A 446 -21.19 -52.50 -21.73
N ASN A 447 -22.13 -51.93 -20.99
CA ASN A 447 -23.07 -52.66 -20.11
C ASN A 447 -22.39 -53.51 -19.00
N GLN A 448 -21.12 -53.25 -18.67
CA GLN A 448 -20.41 -53.88 -17.57
C GLN A 448 -20.14 -52.86 -16.46
N ALA A 449 -20.40 -53.26 -15.21
CA ALA A 449 -20.11 -52.43 -14.05
C ALA A 449 -18.59 -52.21 -13.93
N SER A 450 -18.21 -50.96 -13.66
CA SER A 450 -16.84 -50.48 -13.54
C SER A 450 -16.65 -49.84 -12.15
N ALA A 451 -16.19 -48.59 -12.08
CA ALA A 451 -15.95 -47.90 -10.82
C ALA A 451 -17.24 -47.43 -10.13
N LEU A 452 -17.24 -47.46 -8.80
CA LEU A 452 -18.24 -46.81 -7.95
C LEU A 452 -17.73 -45.43 -7.54
N ALA A 453 -18.58 -44.42 -7.63
CA ALA A 453 -18.24 -43.06 -7.22
C ALA A 453 -18.11 -42.94 -5.70
N GLN A 454 -17.08 -42.22 -5.28
CA GLN A 454 -16.85 -41.85 -3.89
C GLN A 454 -17.41 -40.45 -3.64
N THR A 455 -17.95 -40.23 -2.45
CA THR A 455 -18.32 -38.90 -1.98
C THR A 455 -17.05 -38.06 -1.82
N ALA A 456 -17.06 -36.85 -2.38
CA ALA A 456 -16.03 -35.85 -2.18
C ALA A 456 -16.51 -34.82 -1.14
N PRO A 457 -15.62 -33.98 -0.56
CA PRO A 457 -16.00 -32.97 0.40
C PRO A 457 -17.12 -32.06 -0.14
N ASP A 458 -18.17 -31.85 0.65
CA ASP A 458 -19.36 -31.09 0.26
C ASP A 458 -18.99 -29.69 -0.22
N MET A 459 -19.46 -29.33 -1.43
CA MET A 459 -19.34 -27.97 -1.97
C MET A 459 -20.61 -27.16 -1.66
N GLY A 460 -20.95 -27.11 -0.37
CA GLY A 460 -22.08 -26.36 0.16
C GLY A 460 -23.45 -26.89 -0.28
N GLU A 461 -23.93 -26.47 -1.45
CA GLU A 461 -25.26 -26.83 -1.92
C GLU A 461 -25.36 -28.19 -2.61
N PHE A 462 -24.24 -28.70 -3.13
CA PHE A 462 -24.19 -29.93 -3.91
C PHE A 462 -23.44 -31.04 -3.19
N SER A 463 -24.02 -32.23 -3.22
CA SER A 463 -23.27 -33.46 -2.99
C SER A 463 -22.43 -33.74 -4.23
N VAL A 464 -21.14 -33.98 -4.01
CA VAL A 464 -20.19 -34.21 -5.10
C VAL A 464 -19.78 -35.67 -5.08
N PHE A 465 -19.99 -36.35 -6.20
CA PHE A 465 -19.54 -37.72 -6.40
C PHE A 465 -18.42 -37.71 -7.43
N MET A 466 -17.28 -38.29 -7.05
CA MET A 466 -16.10 -38.38 -7.89
C MET A 466 -15.79 -39.84 -8.19
N LEU A 467 -15.49 -40.15 -9.44
CA LEU A 467 -14.96 -41.45 -9.83
C LEU A 467 -13.84 -41.26 -10.85
N SER A 468 -12.88 -42.19 -10.81
CA SER A 468 -11.83 -42.34 -11.81
C SER A 468 -11.85 -43.80 -12.27
N ALA A 469 -11.95 -44.03 -13.58
CA ALA A 469 -12.05 -45.38 -14.14
C ALA A 469 -11.19 -45.54 -15.41
N PRO A 470 -10.49 -46.68 -15.59
CA PRO A 470 -9.87 -47.01 -16.87
C PRO A 470 -10.90 -47.00 -18.00
N ARG A 471 -10.49 -46.54 -19.18
CA ARG A 471 -11.35 -46.56 -20.37
C ARG A 471 -11.50 -47.98 -20.89
N ALA A 472 -12.73 -48.47 -21.02
CA ALA A 472 -13.00 -49.72 -21.72
C ALA A 472 -12.83 -49.53 -23.23
N GLN A 473 -12.14 -50.47 -23.88
CA GLN A 473 -11.95 -50.44 -25.33
C GLN A 473 -13.30 -50.56 -26.05
N GLY A 474 -13.55 -49.68 -27.02
CA GLY A 474 -14.78 -49.69 -27.82
C GLY A 474 -16.03 -49.11 -27.15
N ALA A 475 -15.92 -48.47 -25.98
CA ALA A 475 -17.06 -47.83 -25.34
C ALA A 475 -17.51 -46.57 -26.09
N THR A 476 -18.76 -46.58 -26.59
CA THR A 476 -19.43 -45.46 -27.25
C THR A 476 -20.43 -44.74 -26.34
N THR A 477 -20.71 -45.30 -25.16
CA THR A 477 -21.65 -44.74 -24.19
C THR A 477 -21.25 -45.14 -22.78
N LEU A 478 -21.38 -44.21 -21.84
CA LEU A 478 -21.25 -44.44 -20.41
C LEU A 478 -22.62 -44.37 -19.73
N GLY A 479 -22.85 -45.23 -18.74
CA GLY A 479 -24.01 -45.16 -17.87
C GLY A 479 -23.59 -44.85 -16.44
N LEU A 480 -24.22 -43.88 -15.80
CA LEU A 480 -24.09 -43.65 -14.35
C LEU A 480 -25.41 -44.00 -13.68
N VAL A 481 -25.42 -45.11 -12.95
CA VAL A 481 -26.60 -45.58 -12.22
C VAL A 481 -26.53 -45.06 -10.78
N PRO A 482 -27.48 -44.25 -10.31
CA PRO A 482 -27.47 -43.75 -8.94
C PRO A 482 -27.72 -44.88 -7.93
N ILE A 483 -26.99 -44.82 -6.82
CA ILE A 483 -27.09 -45.75 -5.69
C ILE A 483 -27.63 -44.99 -4.49
N PHE A 484 -28.70 -45.49 -3.91
CA PHE A 484 -29.39 -44.90 -2.76
C PHE A 484 -29.18 -45.72 -1.49
N SER A 485 -29.27 -45.07 -0.33
CA SER A 485 -28.96 -45.65 0.98
C SER A 485 -29.84 -46.84 1.37
N ASN A 486 -31.12 -46.86 0.94
CA ASN A 486 -32.09 -47.91 1.26
C ASN A 486 -32.56 -48.65 -0.01
N SER A 487 -32.91 -47.95 -1.10
CA SER A 487 -33.40 -48.61 -2.32
C SER A 487 -32.31 -49.20 -3.21
N ASN A 488 -31.03 -48.99 -2.87
CA ASN A 488 -29.88 -49.37 -3.70
C ASN A 488 -29.95 -48.75 -5.11
N ALA A 489 -29.59 -49.50 -6.15
CA ALA A 489 -29.49 -48.98 -7.52
C ALA A 489 -30.87 -48.68 -8.13
N LYS A 490 -31.06 -47.44 -8.61
CA LYS A 490 -32.24 -47.03 -9.39
C LYS A 490 -31.87 -46.92 -10.88
N VAL A 491 -32.14 -47.97 -11.63
CA VAL A 491 -31.73 -48.10 -13.05
C VAL A 491 -32.54 -47.18 -13.97
N ASP A 492 -33.78 -46.86 -13.60
CA ASP A 492 -34.64 -45.90 -14.28
C ASP A 492 -34.13 -44.45 -14.17
N GLU A 493 -33.27 -44.16 -13.20
CA GLU A 493 -32.59 -42.86 -13.02
C GLU A 493 -31.16 -42.87 -13.61
N THR A 494 -30.89 -43.70 -14.62
CA THR A 494 -29.55 -43.76 -15.25
C THR A 494 -29.26 -42.52 -16.07
N ILE A 495 -28.09 -41.90 -15.83
CA ILE A 495 -27.55 -40.84 -16.69
C ILE A 495 -26.78 -41.51 -17.83
N THR A 496 -27.29 -41.39 -19.06
CA THR A 496 -26.64 -41.92 -20.27
C THR A 496 -25.79 -40.83 -20.94
N ILE A 497 -24.51 -41.11 -21.15
CA ILE A 497 -23.55 -40.16 -21.68
C ILE A 497 -22.97 -40.71 -22.99
N PRO A 498 -23.29 -40.13 -24.16
CA PRO A 498 -22.68 -40.52 -25.42
C PRO A 498 -21.21 -40.08 -25.43
N LEU A 499 -20.33 -40.94 -25.94
CA LEU A 499 -18.93 -40.64 -26.19
C LEU A 499 -18.76 -40.45 -27.70
N GLU A 500 -18.56 -39.21 -28.14
CA GLU A 500 -18.20 -38.89 -29.53
C GLU A 500 -16.74 -39.22 -29.85
#